data_AF-A0A117REB5-F1
#
_entry.id   AF-A0A117REB5-F1
#
_cell.length_a   1.000
_cell.length_b   1.000
_cell.length_c   1.000
_cell.angle_alpha   90.00
_cell.angle_beta   90.00
_cell.angle_gamma   90.00
#
_symmetry.space_group_name_H-M   'P 1'
#
loop_
_entity.id
_entity.type
_entity.pdbx_description
1 polymer ?
#
loop_
_entity_poly.entity_id
_entity_poly.type
_entity_poly.pdbx_seq_one_letter_code
_entity_poly.pdbx_strand_id
1 'polypeptide(L)'
;MVAGAAPAATAAPAKAKLLESVTLRAKPTNRSTARGVVPKGAVVSTNDTGSVAGATYKACGVKEKLWYPVTWKGTKGYIVAACMQFK
;
A
#
# COMPACT_ATOMS: atom_id res chain seq x y z
N MET A 1 0.07 10.11 -35.12
CA MET A 1 -0.05 8.97 -34.18
C MET A 1 0.12 9.54 -32.79
N VAL A 2 -0.92 9.50 -31.95
CA VAL A 2 -0.88 10.10 -30.61
C VAL A 2 -0.02 9.21 -29.71
N ALA A 3 1.12 9.75 -29.26
CA ALA A 3 1.95 9.12 -28.25
C ALA A 3 1.12 8.94 -26.97
N GLY A 4 0.73 7.70 -26.69
CA GLY A 4 0.10 7.34 -25.43
C GLY A 4 1.11 7.56 -24.32
N ALA A 5 0.92 8.61 -23.53
CA ALA A 5 1.64 8.80 -22.28
C ALA A 5 1.34 7.58 -21.40
N ALA A 6 2.31 6.68 -21.28
CA ALA A 6 2.29 5.66 -20.24
C ALA A 6 2.11 6.37 -18.89
N PRO A 7 1.26 5.87 -17.98
CA PRO A 7 1.14 6.46 -16.67
C PRO A 7 2.53 6.42 -16.04
N ALA A 8 3.09 7.59 -15.74
CA ALA A 8 4.38 7.71 -15.09
C ALA A 8 4.31 6.88 -13.81
N ALA A 9 4.99 5.72 -13.82
CA ALA A 9 5.22 4.92 -12.64
C ALA A 9 5.96 5.83 -11.67
N THR A 10 5.20 6.45 -10.75
CA THR A 10 5.77 7.29 -9.71
C THR A 10 6.58 6.31 -8.87
N ALA A 11 7.92 6.37 -9.01
CA ALA A 11 8.84 5.47 -8.35
C ALA A 11 8.41 5.34 -6.88
N ALA A 12 7.97 4.14 -6.51
CA ALA A 12 7.45 3.94 -5.16
C ALA A 12 8.61 4.21 -4.19
N PRO A 13 8.46 5.10 -3.23
CA PRO A 13 9.49 5.38 -2.23
C PRO A 13 9.82 4.08 -1.51
N ALA A 14 11.06 3.62 -1.60
CA ALA A 14 11.49 2.26 -1.25
C ALA A 14 11.03 1.76 0.14
N LYS A 15 10.72 2.67 1.06
CA LYS A 15 10.23 2.38 2.41
C LYS A 15 9.10 3.35 2.81
N ALA A 16 8.11 2.82 3.52
CA ALA A 16 7.03 3.58 4.10
C ALA A 16 6.86 3.26 5.58
N LYS A 17 6.65 4.26 6.42
CA LYS A 17 6.30 4.10 7.83
C LYS A 17 4.79 4.10 8.00
N LEU A 18 4.27 3.22 8.83
CA LEU A 18 2.83 3.17 9.11
C LEU A 18 2.44 4.11 10.24
N LEU A 19 1.40 4.91 10.02
CA LEU A 19 0.88 5.87 11.00
C LEU A 19 -0.04 5.22 12.04
N GLU A 20 -0.63 4.06 11.71
CA GLU A 20 -1.45 3.24 12.60
C GLU A 20 -1.20 1.74 12.35
N SER A 21 -1.72 0.90 13.25
CA SER A 21 -1.71 -0.54 13.06
C SER A 21 -2.68 -0.92 11.94
N VAL A 22 -2.19 -1.58 10.90
CA VAL A 22 -2.99 -1.94 9.72
C VAL A 22 -2.82 -3.39 9.35
N THR A 23 -3.88 -3.99 8.83
CA THR A 23 -3.83 -5.37 8.35
C THR A 23 -3.13 -5.44 7.00
N LEU A 24 -2.09 -6.26 6.91
CA LEU A 24 -1.49 -6.67 5.65
C LEU A 24 -2.45 -7.62 4.92
N ARG A 25 -2.94 -7.22 3.76
CA ARG A 25 -3.96 -7.98 3.00
C ARG A 25 -3.33 -8.69 1.82
N ALA A 26 -3.89 -9.84 1.43
CA ALA A 26 -3.38 -10.61 0.30
C ALA A 26 -3.67 -9.96 -1.06
N LYS A 27 -4.74 -9.16 -1.16
CA LYS A 27 -5.16 -8.41 -2.35
C LYS A 27 -5.51 -6.97 -1.94
N PRO A 28 -5.56 -5.99 -2.87
CA PRO A 28 -5.91 -4.59 -2.57
C PRO A 28 -7.41 -4.42 -2.28
N THR A 29 -7.90 -5.12 -1.26
CA THR A 29 -9.28 -5.09 -0.79
C THR A 29 -9.36 -5.53 0.66
N ASN A 30 -10.27 -4.89 1.40
CA ASN A 30 -10.56 -5.18 2.81
C ASN A 30 -11.23 -6.54 3.04
N ARG A 31 -11.74 -7.19 1.98
CA ARG A 31 -12.36 -8.52 2.03
C ARG A 31 -11.38 -9.67 1.79
N SER A 32 -10.12 -9.37 1.45
CA SER A 32 -9.14 -10.42 1.19
C SER A 32 -8.52 -10.96 2.48
N THR A 33 -7.91 -12.15 2.37
CA THR A 33 -7.23 -12.80 3.47
C THR A 33 -6.24 -11.87 4.15
N ALA A 34 -6.38 -11.74 5.46
CA ALA A 34 -5.40 -11.07 6.31
C ALA A 34 -4.15 -11.97 6.39
N ARG A 35 -3.01 -11.45 5.95
CA ARG A 35 -1.70 -12.13 6.07
C ARG A 35 -0.98 -11.78 7.37
N GLY A 36 -1.40 -10.71 8.03
CA GLY A 36 -0.85 -10.28 9.31
C GLY A 36 -1.31 -8.87 9.67
N VAL A 37 -0.91 -8.40 10.85
CA VAL A 37 -1.11 -7.02 11.28
C VAL A 37 0.26 -6.38 11.40
N VAL A 38 0.44 -5.26 10.72
CA VAL A 38 1.65 -4.46 10.81
C VAL A 38 1.41 -3.35 11.83
N PRO A 39 2.19 -3.27 12.92
CA PRO A 39 1.93 -2.33 14.01
C PRO A 39 2.26 -0.89 13.61
N LYS A 40 1.61 0.07 14.27
CA LYS A 40 1.93 1.50 14.17
C LYS A 40 3.43 1.74 14.32
N GLY A 41 3.98 2.59 13.47
CA GLY A 41 5.38 2.98 13.48
C GLY A 41 6.32 2.00 12.79
N ALA A 42 5.85 0.81 12.40
CA ALA A 42 6.64 -0.12 11.61
C ALA A 42 6.95 0.45 10.22
N VAL A 43 8.13 0.08 9.71
CA VAL A 43 8.56 0.40 8.34
C VAL A 43 8.34 -0.82 7.46
N VAL A 44 7.66 -0.61 6.33
CA VAL A 44 7.42 -1.61 5.29
C VAL A 44 8.16 -1.21 4.02
N SER A 45 8.66 -2.18 3.26
CA SER A 45 9.24 -1.91 1.95
C SER A 45 8.15 -1.94 0.90
N THR A 46 7.97 -0.87 0.14
CA THR A 46 7.06 -0.88 -1.02
C THR A 46 7.77 -1.46 -2.22
N ASN A 47 7.02 -2.14 -3.09
CA ASN A 47 7.57 -2.60 -4.36
C ASN A 47 7.57 -1.45 -5.39
N ASP A 48 8.52 -1.46 -6.33
CA ASP A 48 8.71 -0.39 -7.34
C ASP A 48 7.52 -0.22 -8.31
N THR A 49 6.55 -1.13 -8.26
CA THR A 49 5.35 -1.15 -9.11
C THR A 49 4.37 -0.01 -8.81
N GLY A 50 4.60 0.81 -7.78
CA GLY A 50 3.72 1.93 -7.42
C GLY A 50 2.45 1.49 -6.68
N SER A 51 1.49 2.41 -6.54
CA SER A 51 0.17 2.09 -5.99
C SER A 51 -0.73 1.44 -7.05
N VAL A 52 -1.62 0.57 -6.57
CA VAL A 52 -2.69 -0.04 -7.37
C VAL A 52 -4.05 0.44 -6.86
N ALA A 53 -4.97 0.69 -7.78
CA ALA A 53 -6.36 0.95 -7.44
C ALA A 53 -7.02 -0.34 -6.96
N GLY A 54 -7.73 -0.26 -5.83
CA GLY A 54 -8.40 -1.38 -5.21
C GLY A 54 -9.75 -0.99 -4.59
N ALA A 55 -10.22 -1.79 -3.63
CA ALA A 55 -11.44 -1.45 -2.91
C ALA A 55 -11.21 -0.25 -1.99
N THR A 56 -12.22 0.62 -1.87
CA THR A 56 -12.16 1.74 -0.93
C THR A 56 -12.11 1.20 0.49
N TYR A 57 -11.14 1.66 1.26
CA TYR A 57 -10.95 1.26 2.65
C TYR A 57 -10.70 2.49 3.53
N LYS A 58 -11.39 2.55 4.67
CA LYS A 58 -11.20 3.61 5.66
C LYS A 58 -10.14 3.18 6.66
N ALA A 59 -8.99 3.82 6.63
CA ALA A 59 -7.92 3.62 7.61
C ALA A 59 -7.20 4.95 7.85
N CYS A 60 -6.61 5.16 9.05
CA CYS A 60 -5.96 6.42 9.38
C CYS A 60 -6.87 7.65 9.21
N GLY A 61 -8.16 7.46 9.52
CA GLY A 61 -9.19 8.50 9.39
C GLY A 61 -9.64 8.80 7.96
N VAL A 62 -8.92 8.32 6.94
CA VAL A 62 -9.15 8.67 5.54
C VAL A 62 -9.71 7.48 4.76
N LYS A 63 -10.67 7.72 3.86
CA LYS A 63 -11.14 6.73 2.89
C LYS A 63 -10.25 6.83 1.66
N GLU A 64 -9.57 5.74 1.33
CA GLU A 64 -8.65 5.69 0.20
C GLU A 64 -8.87 4.41 -0.62
N LYS A 65 -8.72 4.52 -1.93
CA LYS A 65 -8.82 3.41 -2.89
C LYS A 65 -7.46 2.94 -3.40
N LEU A 66 -6.39 3.69 -3.12
CA LEU A 66 -5.03 3.34 -3.48
C LEU A 66 -4.41 2.41 -2.44
N TRP A 67 -3.83 1.31 -2.94
CA TRP A 67 -3.12 0.31 -2.15
C TRP A 67 -1.70 0.18 -2.65
N TYR A 68 -0.73 0.07 -1.75
CA TYR A 68 0.64 -0.22 -2.12
C TYR A 68 0.96 -1.69 -1.88
N PRO A 69 1.60 -2.37 -2.85
CA PRO A 69 2.23 -3.65 -2.62
C PRO A 69 3.43 -3.44 -1.70
N VAL A 70 3.44 -4.13 -0.57
CA VAL A 70 4.50 -4.03 0.43
C VAL A 70 4.99 -5.41 0.84
N THR A 71 6.24 -5.45 1.31
CA THR A 71 6.83 -6.61 1.96
C THR A 71 7.17 -6.27 3.39
N TRP A 72 6.62 -7.02 4.35
CA TRP A 72 6.91 -6.88 5.78
C TRP A 72 7.35 -8.21 6.37
N LYS A 73 8.55 -8.26 6.97
CA LYS A 73 9.14 -9.49 7.53
C LYS A 73 9.09 -10.69 6.56
N GLY A 74 9.38 -10.45 5.27
CA GLY A 74 9.30 -11.48 4.22
C GLY A 74 7.89 -11.80 3.71
N THR A 75 6.84 -11.27 4.34
CA THR A 75 5.45 -11.45 3.92
C THR A 75 5.05 -10.36 2.93
N LYS A 76 4.70 -10.75 1.71
CA LYS A 76 4.15 -9.86 0.68
C LYS A 76 2.66 -9.65 0.88
N GLY A 77 2.19 -8.43 0.70
CA GLY A 77 0.78 -8.08 0.73
C GLY A 77 0.52 -6.65 0.30
N TYR A 78 -0.67 -6.15 0.62
CA TYR A 78 -1.15 -4.83 0.24
C TYR A 78 -1.59 -4.07 1.49
N ILE A 79 -1.23 -2.79 1.55
CA ILE A 79 -1.66 -1.84 2.58
C ILE A 79 -2.23 -0.61 1.89
N VAL A 80 -3.28 -0.01 2.46
CA VAL A 80 -3.88 1.21 1.95
C VAL A 80 -2.94 2.41 2.13
N ALA A 81 -2.83 3.25 1.10
CA ALA A 81 -1.94 4.42 1.10
C ALA A 81 -2.25 5.42 2.22
N ALA A 82 -3.51 5.50 2.65
CA ALA A 82 -3.96 6.40 3.72
C ALA A 82 -3.14 6.29 5.03
N CYS A 83 -2.55 5.11 5.29
CA CYS A 83 -1.78 4.87 6.50
C CYS A 83 -0.27 4.89 6.31
N MET A 84 0.20 5.21 5.11
CA MET A 84 1.60 5.11 4.72
C MET A 84 2.22 6.49 4.63
N GLN A 85 3.24 6.72 5.46
CA GLN A 85 4.10 7.88 5.38
C GLN A 85 5.40 7.49 4.67
N PHE A 86 5.53 7.92 3.42
CA PHE A 86 6.72 7.73 2.62
C PHE A 86 7.86 8.64 3.11
N LYS A 87 9.08 8.13 3.06
CA LYS A 87 10.27 8.85 3.51
C LYS A 87 11.41 8.67 2.51
#